data_AF-A0A183FP87-F1
#
_entry.id   AF-A0A183FP87-F1
#
_cell.length_a   1.000
_cell.length_b   1.000
_cell.length_c   1.000
_cell.angle_alpha   90.00
_cell.angle_beta   90.00
_cell.angle_gamma   90.00
#
_symmetry.space_group_name_H-M   'P 1'
#
loop_
_entity.id
_entity.type
_entity.pdbx_description
1 polymer ?
#
loop_
_entity_poly.entity_id
_entity_poly.type
_entity_poly.pdbx_seq_one_letter_code
_entity_poly.pdbx_strand_id
1 'polypeptide(L)' 'MLRWTAGVTRMDRIRNDAIRQKFGVAPIADKMRKARLRWYGHVLRGKEDSVHKISLELEVAGKRPRGSRSSVGGIRYSWT' A
#
# COMPACT_ATOMS: atom_id res chain seq x y z
N MET A 1 19.14 -3.94 5.33
CA MET A 1 20.56 -3.68 5.59
C MET A 1 20.87 -2.73 6.75
N LEU A 2 19.99 -1.81 7.18
CA LEU A 2 20.33 -0.87 8.28
C LEU A 2 20.68 -1.51 9.63
N ARG A 3 20.05 -2.66 9.92
CA ARG A 3 20.24 -3.37 11.18
C ARG A 3 21.61 -4.07 11.24
N TRP A 4 22.02 -4.67 10.11
CA TRP A 4 23.35 -5.26 9.94
C TRP A 4 24.45 -4.20 10.03
N THR A 5 24.29 -3.07 9.34
CA THR A 5 25.28 -1.97 9.38
C THR A 5 25.40 -1.33 10.76
N ALA A 6 24.35 -1.35 11.57
CA ALA A 6 24.41 -0.90 12.96
C ALA A 6 24.99 -1.95 13.94
N GLY A 7 25.32 -3.16 13.46
CA GLY A 7 25.74 -4.27 14.32
C GLY A 7 24.66 -4.74 15.30
N VAL A 8 23.39 -4.39 15.05
CA VAL A 8 22.29 -4.69 15.97
C VAL A 8 21.79 -6.10 15.71
N THR A 9 21.85 -6.93 16.74
CA THR A 9 21.37 -8.30 16.74
C THR A 9 19.90 -8.37 17.12
N ARG A 10 19.32 -9.57 17.02
CA ARG A 10 17.94 -9.81 17.47
C ARG A 10 17.80 -9.68 19.00
N MET A 11 18.86 -10.00 19.76
CA MET A 11 18.82 -9.99 21.23
C MET A 11 18.74 -8.58 21.82
N ASP A 12 19.27 -7.58 21.11
CA ASP A 12 19.25 -6.19 21.57
C ASP A 12 17.83 -5.62 21.67
N ARG A 13 16.84 -6.26 21.03
CA ARG A 13 15.42 -5.86 21.04
C ARG A 13 15.17 -4.38 20.68
N ILE A 14 16.15 -3.74 20.02
CA ILE A 14 16.05 -2.36 19.55
C ILE A 14 15.03 -2.29 18.43
N ARG A 15 14.10 -1.33 18.55
CA ARG A 15 13.06 -1.08 17.55
C ARG A 15 13.64 -0.44 16.28
N ASN A 16 13.00 -0.70 15.15
CA ASN A 16 13.47 -0.24 13.84
C ASN A 16 13.40 1.28 13.65
N ASP A 17 12.53 1.96 14.39
CA ASP A 17 12.44 3.43 14.44
C ASP A 17 13.72 4.05 15.03
N ALA A 18 14.24 3.51 16.13
CA ALA A 18 15.50 3.95 16.73
C ALA A 18 16.69 3.75 15.79
N ILE A 19 16.74 2.60 15.09
CA ILE A 19 17.77 2.34 14.07
C ILE A 19 17.68 3.37 12.94
N ARG A 20 16.46 3.63 12.44
CA ARG A 20 16.23 4.61 11.38
C ARG A 20 16.60 6.03 11.80
N GLN A 21 16.29 6.42 13.03
CA GLN A 21 16.66 7.72 13.60
C GLN A 21 18.18 7.89 13.64
N LYS A 22 18.92 6.85 14.07
CA LYS A 22 20.38 6.85 14.09
C LYS A 22 21.01 7.09 12.70
N PHE A 23 20.37 6.60 11.64
CA PHE A 23 20.81 6.79 10.26
C PHE A 23 20.12 7.95 9.53
N GLY A 24 19.26 8.73 10.20
CA GLY A 24 18.49 9.79 9.54
C GLY A 24 17.53 9.30 8.45
N VAL A 25 17.15 8.01 8.46
CA VAL A 25 16.29 7.42 7.43
C VAL A 25 14.82 7.66 7.80
N ALA A 26 14.14 8.48 7.00
CA ALA A 26 12.70 8.71 7.20
C ALA A 26 11.88 7.40 7.15
N PRO A 27 10.87 7.24 8.01
CA PRO A 27 9.93 6.12 7.95
C PRO A 27 9.30 5.96 6.56
N ILE A 28 9.09 4.71 6.14
CA ILE A 28 8.45 4.41 4.84
C ILE A 28 7.02 4.97 4.77
N ALA A 29 6.31 4.98 5.89
CA ALA A 29 4.97 5.55 5.99
C ALA A 29 4.94 7.03 5.59
N ASP A 30 5.97 7.80 5.95
CA ASP A 30 6.08 9.22 5.59
C ASP A 30 6.34 9.39 4.09
N LYS A 31 7.19 8.54 3.50
CA LYS A 31 7.42 8.53 2.05
C LYS A 31 6.13 8.17 1.28
N MET A 32 5.40 7.17 1.76
CA MET A 32 4.11 6.76 1.20
C MET A 32 3.07 7.88 1.32
N ARG A 33 2.99 8.54 2.48
CA ARG A 33 2.12 9.70 2.70
C ARG A 33 2.45 10.83 1.72
N LYS A 34 3.74 11.18 1.58
CA LYS A 34 4.19 12.21 0.64
C LYS A 34 3.87 11.86 -0.82
N ALA A 35 4.07 10.60 -1.23
CA ALA A 35 3.72 10.14 -2.57
C ALA A 35 2.21 10.22 -2.82
N ARG A 36 1.40 9.81 -1.84
CA ARG A 36 -0.06 9.89 -1.91
C ARG A 36 -0.55 11.34 -2.02
N LEU A 37 0.02 12.27 -1.24
CA LEU A 37 -0.31 13.69 -1.32
C LEU A 37 0.09 14.30 -2.66
N ARG A 38 1.24 13.91 -3.22
CA ARG A 38 1.64 14.33 -4.57
C ARG A 38 0.65 13.84 -5.62
N TRP A 39 0.20 12.59 -5.51
CA TRP A 39 -0.82 12.02 -6.38
C TRP A 39 -2.15 12.77 -6.26
N TYR A 40 -2.65 13.01 -5.04
CA TYR A 40 -3.87 13.81 -4.84
C TYR A 40 -3.73 15.21 -5.42
N GLY A 41 -2.61 15.89 -5.20
CA GLY A 41 -2.35 17.19 -5.80
C GLY A 41 -2.35 17.15 -7.33
N HIS A 42 -1.88 16.05 -7.94
CA HIS A 42 -1.96 15.86 -9.38
C HIS A 42 -3.41 15.68 -9.83
N VAL A 43 -4.20 14.86 -9.14
CA VAL A 43 -5.63 14.64 -9.45
C VAL A 43 -6.42 15.95 -9.34
N LEU A 44 -6.22 16.72 -8.26
CA LEU A 44 -6.94 17.99 -8.02
C LEU A 44 -6.60 19.09 -9.04
N ARG A 45 -5.38 19.11 -9.58
CA ARG A 45 -4.98 20.03 -10.65
C ARG A 45 -5.37 19.56 -12.06
N GLY A 46 -5.87 18.33 -12.18
CA GLY A 46 -6.32 17.76 -13.45
C GLY A 46 -7.65 18.36 -13.91
N LYS A 47 -7.99 18.11 -15.18
CA LYS A 47 -9.29 18.50 -15.77
C LYS A 47 -10.44 17.80 -15.05
N GLU A 48 -11.60 18.48 -14.97
CA GLU A 48 -12.82 17.95 -14.36
C GLU A 48 -13.22 16.58 -14.93
N ASP A 49 -13.19 16.47 -16.26
CA ASP A 49 -13.60 15.25 -16.97
C ASP A 49 -12.55 14.12 -16.91
N SER A 50 -11.44 14.33 -16.19
CA SER A 50 -10.41 13.29 -16.09
C SER A 50 -10.91 12.12 -15.24
N VAL A 51 -10.67 10.90 -15.73
CA VAL A 51 -11.07 9.65 -15.04
C VAL A 51 -10.62 9.63 -13.57
N HIS A 52 -9.46 10.19 -13.27
CA HIS A 52 -8.92 10.24 -11.91
C HIS A 52 -9.74 11.14 -10.96
N LYS A 53 -10.28 12.25 -11.46
CA LYS A 53 -11.05 13.21 -10.66
C LYS A 53 -12.48 12.73 -10.47
N ILE A 54 -13.09 12.24 -11.55
CA ILE A 54 -14.36 11.53 -11.48
C ILE A 54 -14.26 10.35 -10.49
N SER A 55 -13.23 9.51 -10.60
CA SER A 55 -13.01 8.39 -9.67
C SER A 55 -12.76 8.81 -8.22
N LEU A 56 -12.30 10.04 -7.97
CA LEU A 56 -12.11 10.54 -6.61
C LEU A 56 -13.45 10.93 -5.96
N GLU A 57 -14.40 11.42 -6.75
CA GLU A 57 -15.71 11.92 -6.31
C GLU A 57 -16.81 10.84 -6.34
N LEU A 58 -16.61 9.77 -7.10
CA LEU A 58 -17.55 8.67 -7.20
C LEU A 58 -17.74 7.97 -5.84
N GLU A 59 -18.98 8.01 -5.34
CA GLU A 59 -19.43 7.10 -4.28
C GLU A 59 -19.67 5.70 -4.86
N VAL A 60 -18.76 4.78 -4.59
CA VAL A 60 -18.93 3.38 -4.97
C VAL A 60 -19.90 2.71 -4.00
N ALA A 61 -21.16 2.55 -4.41
CA ALA A 61 -22.14 1.76 -3.68
C ALA A 61 -21.81 0.26 -3.81
N GLY A 62 -21.31 -0.33 -2.73
CA GLY A 62 -21.13 -1.78 -2.63
C GLY A 62 -19.93 -2.19 -1.77
N LYS A 63 -20.17 -3.02 -0.76
CA LYS A 63 -19.09 -3.75 -0.07
C LYS A 63 -18.91 -5.09 -0.78
N ARG A 64 -17.71 -5.36 -1.30
CA ARG A 64 -17.37 -6.72 -1.76
C ARG A 64 -17.50 -7.67 -0.56
N PRO A 65 -18.34 -8.72 -0.62
CA PRO A 65 -18.44 -9.68 0.47
C PRO A 65 -17.07 -10.33 0.69
N ARG A 66 -16.62 -10.31 1.93
CA ARG A 66 -15.32 -10.84 2.31
C ARG A 66 -15.40 -12.37 2.33
N GLY A 67 -14.87 -13.00 1.29
CA GLY A 67 -14.64 -14.44 1.21
C GLY A 67 -15.90 -15.30 1.39
N SER A 68 -16.62 -15.54 0.30
CA SER A 68 -17.41 -16.77 0.16
C SER A 68 -16.67 -17.68 -0.80
N ARG A 69 -16.36 -18.90 -0.37
CA ARG A 69 -15.86 -19.96 -1.23
C ARG A 69 -17.06 -20.36 -2.10
N SER A 70 -17.14 -19.83 -3.32
CA SER A 70 -18.16 -20.24 -4.27
C SER A 70 -18.00 -21.73 -4.54
N SER A 71 -18.86 -22.56 -3.95
CA SER A 71 -19.11 -23.92 -4.41
C SER A 71 -19.92 -23.83 -5.72
N VAL A 72 -19.31 -23.25 -6.74
CA VAL A 72 -19.82 -23.36 -8.11
C VAL A 72 -18.99 -24.44 -8.77
N GLY A 73 -19.71 -25.46 -9.24
CA GLY A 73 -19.21 -26.73 -9.73
C GLY A 73 -18.03 -26.65 -10.69
N GLY A 74 -17.23 -27.72 -10.64
CA GLY A 74 -15.95 -27.83 -11.30
C GLY A 74 -15.98 -27.53 -12.79
N ILE A 75 -15.02 -26.70 -13.22
CA ILE A 75 -14.53 -26.71 -14.58
C ILE A 75 -13.64 -27.94 -14.69
N ARG A 76 -14.18 -29.01 -15.28
CA ARG A 76 -13.44 -30.22 -15.61
C ARG A 76 -12.60 -29.93 -16.85
N TYR A 77 -11.32 -29.63 -16.69
CA TYR A 77 -10.39 -29.61 -17.82
C TYR A 77 -10.10 -31.06 -18.22
N SER A 78 -10.69 -31.51 -19.33
CA SER A 78 -10.29 -32.74 -20.00
C SER A 78 -9.00 -32.48 -20.76
N TRP A 79 -7.92 -33.14 -20.34
CA TRP A 79 -6.75 -33.33 -21.20
C TRP A 79 -6.99 -34.59 -22.03
N THR A 80 -7.20 -34.39 -23.33
CA THR A 80 -6.94 -35.38 -24.39
C THR A 80 -6.09 -34.69 -25.42
#